data_AF-B1ZMZ7-F1
#
_entry.id   AF-B1ZMZ7-F1
#
_cell.length_a   1.000
_cell.length_b   1.000
_cell.length_c   1.000
_cell.angle_alpha   90.00
_cell.angle_beta   90.00
_cell.angle_gamma   90.00
#
_symmetry.space_group_name_H-M   'P 1'
#
loop_
_entity.id
_entity.type
_entity.pdbx_description
1 polymer ?
#
loop_
_entity_poly.entity_id
_entity_poly.type
_entity_poly.pdbx_seq_one_letter_code
_entity_poly.pdbx_strand_id
1 'polypeptide(L)' 'MAIVWALITVKCGVVWWAMPHWNMPTHPIWVVGPTLIFATLVTILWLAHREE' A
#
# COMPACT_ATOMS: atom_id res chain seq x y z
N MET A 1 11.29 -4.30 -7.88
CA MET A 1 10.34 -3.19 -7.60
C MET A 1 8.95 -3.43 -8.18
N ALA A 2 8.79 -3.78 -9.45
CA ALA A 2 7.46 -4.01 -10.05
C ALA A 2 6.60 -5.06 -9.31
N ILE A 3 7.18 -6.22 -8.98
CA ILE A 3 6.48 -7.29 -8.25
C ILE A 3 6.03 -6.83 -6.85
N VAL A 4 6.88 -6.08 -6.14
CA VAL A 4 6.59 -5.56 -4.80
C VAL A 4 5.40 -4.59 -4.85
N TRP A 5 5.42 -3.66 -5.81
CA TRP A 5 4.30 -2.72 -6.03
C TRP A 5 3.02 -3.42 -6.46
N ALA A 6 3.11 -4.48 -7.27
CA ALA A 6 1.96 -5.30 -7.64
C ALA A 6 1.32 -5.96 -6.41
N LEU A 7 2.12 -6.56 -5.52
CA LEU A 7 1.65 -7.17 -4.27
C LEU A 7 0.99 -6.13 -3.34
N ILE A 8 1.59 -4.95 -3.19
CA ILE A 8 1.04 -3.86 -2.38
C ILE A 8 -0.32 -3.40 -2.93
N THR A 9 -0.40 -3.21 -4.24
CA THR A 9 -1.64 -2.76 -4.90
C THR A 9 -2.75 -3.80 -4.76
N VAL A 10 -2.44 -5.08 -5.01
CA VAL A 10 -3.40 -6.19 -4.83
C VAL A 10 -3.88 -6.25 -3.39
N LYS A 11 -2.97 -6.21 -2.40
CA LYS A 11 -3.33 -6.18 -0.97
C LYS A 11 -4.26 -5.01 -0.65
N CYS A 12 -3.94 -3.80 -1.14
CA CYS A 12 -4.76 -2.62 -0.88
C CYS A 12 -6.15 -2.73 -1.51
N GLY A 13 -6.25 -3.27 -2.72
CA GLY A 13 -7.53 -3.56 -3.38
C GLY A 13 -8.36 -4.59 -2.60
N VAL A 14 -7.74 -5.67 -2.12
CA VAL A 14 -8.42 -6.68 -1.28
C VAL A 14 -8.95 -6.05 0.00
N VAL A 15 -8.17 -5.23 0.70
CA VAL A 15 -8.63 -4.53 1.92
C VAL A 15 -9.78 -3.56 1.61
N TRP A 16 -9.68 -2.81 0.51
CA TRP A 16 -10.72 -1.86 0.10
C TRP A 16 -12.05 -2.54 -0.22
N TRP A 17 -12.01 -3.74 -0.79
CA TRP A 17 -13.19 -4.57 -1.04
C TRP A 17 -13.71 -5.27 0.22
N ALA A 18 -12.81 -5.82 1.04
CA ALA A 18 -13.16 -6.60 2.21
C ALA A 18 -13.86 -5.74 3.29
N MET A 19 -13.35 -4.55 3.56
CA MET A 19 -13.92 -3.67 4.61
C MET A 19 -15.42 -3.40 4.43
N PRO A 20 -15.93 -2.98 3.26
CA PRO A 20 -17.36 -2.84 3.03
C PRO A 20 -18.08 -4.18 2.92
N HIS A 21 -17.44 -5.25 2.41
CA HIS A 21 -18.06 -6.57 2.31
C HIS A 21 -18.41 -7.17 3.68
N TRP A 22 -17.57 -6.92 4.70
CA TRP A 22 -17.78 -7.37 6.08
C TRP A 22 -18.27 -6.26 7.03
N ASN A 23 -18.71 -5.11 6.51
CA ASN A 23 -19.21 -3.96 7.30
C ASN A 23 -18.30 -3.56 8.48
N MET A 24 -16.98 -3.51 8.23
CA MET A 24 -16.06 -3.06 9.27
C MET A 24 -16.34 -1.59 9.65
N PRO A 25 -16.29 -1.25 10.95
CA PRO A 25 -16.62 0.11 11.44
C PRO A 25 -15.56 1.16 11.08
N THR A 26 -14.47 0.78 10.41
CA THR A 26 -13.35 1.64 10.06
C THR A 26 -13.28 1.86 8.55
N HIS A 27 -13.05 3.10 8.12
CA HIS A 27 -12.89 3.40 6.69
C HIS A 27 -11.59 2.76 6.14
N PRO A 28 -11.62 2.05 5.00
CA PRO A 28 -10.46 1.32 4.45
C PRO A 28 -9.23 2.20 4.16
N ILE A 29 -9.44 3.51 3.95
CA ILE A 29 -8.34 4.49 3.76
C ILE A 29 -7.34 4.50 4.92
N TRP A 30 -7.78 4.19 6.15
CA TRP A 30 -6.90 4.15 7.32
C TRP A 30 -5.88 3.01 7.25
N VAL A 31 -6.13 1.99 6.44
CA VAL A 31 -5.20 0.88 6.18
C VAL A 31 -4.43 1.10 4.89
N VAL A 32 -5.12 1.53 3.81
CA VAL A 32 -4.53 1.69 2.49
C VAL A 32 -3.58 2.90 2.43
N GLY A 33 -3.99 4.05 2.98
CA GLY A 33 -3.22 5.29 2.96
C GLY A 33 -1.82 5.16 3.56
N PRO A 34 -1.69 4.75 4.84
CA PRO A 34 -0.38 4.59 5.48
C PRO A 34 0.50 3.56 4.76
N THR A 35 -0.09 2.48 4.22
CA THR A 35 0.65 1.46 3.45
C THR A 35 1.28 2.08 2.21
N LEU A 36 0.50 2.83 1.42
CA LEU A 36 0.98 3.44 0.18
C LEU A 36 2.00 4.55 0.43
N ILE A 37 1.79 5.38 1.46
CA ILE A 37 2.74 6.43 1.85
C ILE A 37 4.09 5.80 2.21
N PHE A 38 4.09 4.80 3.09
CA PHE A 38 5.33 4.15 3.52
C PHE A 38 6.02 3.42 2.37
N ALA A 39 5.28 2.69 1.55
CA ALA A 39 5.83 2.03 0.37
C ALA A 39 6.48 3.02 -0.61
N THR A 40 5.86 4.19 -0.80
CA THR A 40 6.41 5.27 -1.64
C THR A 40 7.71 5.79 -1.04
N LEU A 41 7.73 6.11 0.26
CA LEU A 41 8.93 6.60 0.96
C LEU A 41 10.09 5.61 0.86
N VAL A 42 9.85 4.33 1.14
CA VAL A 42 10.89 3.29 1.03
C VAL A 42 11.36 3.15 -0.42
N THR A 43 10.46 3.25 -1.40
CA THR A 43 10.83 3.20 -2.82
C THR A 43 11.72 4.38 -3.20
N ILE A 44 11.41 5.59 -2.72
CA ILE A 44 12.23 6.80 -2.94
C ILE A 44 13.61 6.62 -2.31
N LEU A 45 13.68 6.19 -1.05
CA LEU A 45 14.95 5.97 -0.36
C LEU A 45 15.81 4.91 -1.06
N TRP A 46 15.18 3.82 -1.52
CA TRP A 46 15.88 2.78 -2.27
C TRP A 46 16.42 3.26 -3.61
N LEU A 47 15.65 4.09 -4.33
CA LEU A 47 16.08 4.68 -5.60
C LEU A 47 17.23 5.66 -5.37
N ALA A 48 17.09 6.57 -4.41
CA ALA A 48 18.13 7.53 -4.06
C ALA A 48 19.45 6.84 -3.63
N HIS A 49 19.38 5.78 -2.83
CA HIS A 49 20.57 5.04 -2.41
C HIS A 49 21.22 4.23 -3.53
N ARG A 50 20.50 3.92 -4.61
CA ARG A 50 21.06 3.21 -5.77
C ARG A 50 21.77 4.11 -6.78
N GLU A 51 21.62 5.42 -6.66
CA GLU A 51 22.27 6.40 -7.52
C GLU A 51 23.68 6.80 -7.01
N GLU A 52 24.12 6.25 -5.86
CA GLU A 52 25.49 6.30 -5.32
C GLU A 52 26.25 4.98 -5.56
#